data_AF-A0A7C2CPE4-F1
#
_entry.id   AF-A0A7C2CPE4-F1
#
_cell.length_a   1.000
_cell.length_b   1.000
_cell.length_c   1.000
_cell.angle_alpha   90.00
_cell.angle_beta   90.00
_cell.angle_gamma   90.00
#
_symmetry.space_group_name_H-M   'P 1'
#
loop_
_entity.id
_entity.type
_entity.pdbx_description
1 polymer ?
#
loop_
_entity_poly.entity_id
_entity_poly.type
_entity_poly.pdbx_seq_one_letter_code
_entity_poly.pdbx_strand_id
1 'polypeptide(L)' 'MNIQSFQNLPISMEVLKGIEELGFKSLFPIQAQAIVPLLEGKDVIGQAQTGTG' A
#
# COMPACT_ATOMS: atom_id res chain seq x y z
N MET A 1 12.46 -4.98 -3.40
CA MET A 1 12.11 -5.09 -1.96
C MET A 1 10.64 -5.45 -1.88
N ASN A 2 10.27 -6.53 -1.20
CA ASN A 2 8.85 -6.92 -1.08
C ASN A 2 8.31 -6.31 0.21
N ILE A 3 7.58 -5.20 0.10
CA ILE A 3 6.99 -4.52 1.27
C ILE A 3 5.67 -5.21 1.59
N GLN A 4 5.60 -5.87 2.76
CA GLN A 4 4.40 -6.63 3.17
C GLN A 4 3.56 -5.92 4.24
N SER A 5 4.08 -4.85 4.85
CA SER A 5 3.44 -4.11 5.94
C SER A 5 3.29 -2.64 5.61
N PHE A 6 2.16 -2.05 5.99
CA PHE A 6 1.91 -0.62 5.89
C PHE A 6 2.90 0.20 6.72
N GLN A 7 3.42 -0.34 7.84
CA GLN A 7 4.39 0.35 8.70
C GLN A 7 5.73 0.62 8.01
N ASN A 8 6.02 -0.10 6.92
CA ASN A 8 7.23 0.07 6.15
C ASN A 8 7.07 1.11 5.01
N LEU A 9 5.88 1.70 4.86
CA LEU A 9 5.62 2.73 3.86
C LEU A 9 6.03 4.12 4.40
N PRO A 10 6.61 4.98 3.54
CA PRO A 10 6.99 6.34 3.93
C PRO A 10 5.75 7.27 3.93
N ILE A 11 4.78 6.99 4.78
CA ILE A 11 3.53 7.75 4.93
C ILE A 11 3.38 8.29 6.35
N SER A 12 2.50 9.27 6.54
CA SER A 12 2.34 9.93 7.84
C SER A 12 1.76 8.97 8.90
N MET A 13 2.09 9.24 10.16
CA MET A 13 1.54 8.50 11.31
C MET A 13 0.03 8.58 11.42
N GLU A 14 -0.58 9.68 10.94
CA GLU A 14 -2.03 9.84 10.91
C GLU A 14 -2.68 8.84 9.94
N VAL A 15 -2.10 8.68 8.74
CA VAL A 15 -2.58 7.68 7.76
C VAL A 15 -2.39 6.26 8.30
N LEU A 16 -1.25 5.97 8.92
CA LEU A 16 -0.99 4.65 9.53
C LEU A 16 -2.03 4.31 10.61
N LYS A 17 -2.41 5.26 11.46
CA LYS A 17 -3.47 5.06 12.45
C LYS A 17 -4.82 4.76 11.80
N GLY A 18 -5.20 5.52 10.77
CA GLY A 18 -6.45 5.25 10.04
C GLY A 18 -6.47 3.87 9.40
N ILE A 19 -5.35 3.41 8.83
CA ILE A 19 -5.20 2.06 8.27
C ILE A 19 -5.39 0.98 9.35
N GLU A 20 -4.81 1.20 10.54
CA GLU A 20 -4.93 0.29 11.68
C GLU A 20 -6.38 0.24 12.22
N GLU A 21 -7.04 1.39 12.37
CA GLU A 21 -8.44 1.50 12.80
C GLU A 21 -9.41 0.80 11.85
N LEU A 22 -9.11 0.82 10.54
CA LEU A 22 -9.84 0.07 9.52
C LEU A 22 -9.55 -1.45 9.54
N GLY A 23 -8.57 -1.88 10.34
CA GLY A 23 -8.21 -3.30 10.50
C GLY A 23 -7.35 -3.86 9.37
N PHE A 24 -6.71 -3.02 8.56
CA PHE A 24 -5.81 -3.47 7.50
C PHE A 24 -4.44 -3.87 8.07
N LYS A 25 -4.12 -5.16 8.02
CA LYS A 25 -2.93 -5.73 8.68
C LYS A 25 -1.72 -5.86 7.76
N SER A 26 -1.96 -6.14 6.48
CA SER A 26 -0.91 -6.42 5.50
C SER A 26 -1.31 -5.88 4.13
N LEU A 27 -0.31 -5.58 3.32
CA LEU A 27 -0.52 -5.15 1.95
C LEU A 27 -0.97 -6.32 1.08
N PHE A 28 -1.93 -6.07 0.21
CA PHE A 28 -2.23 -7.00 -0.88
C PHE A 28 -1.15 -6.95 -1.97
N PRO A 29 -1.02 -7.99 -2.83
CA PRO A 29 0.06 -8.05 -3.82
C PRO A 29 0.12 -6.84 -4.75
N ILE A 30 -1.03 -6.29 -5.17
CA ILE A 30 -1.08 -5.11 -6.02
C ILE A 30 -0.64 -3.85 -5.26
N GLN A 31 -1.05 -3.69 -4.01
CA GLN A 31 -0.67 -2.57 -3.15
C GLN A 31 0.83 -2.57 -2.85
N ALA A 32 1.40 -3.73 -2.53
CA ALA A 32 2.85 -3.90 -2.29
C ALA A 32 3.71 -3.51 -3.50
N GLN A 33 3.17 -3.67 -4.72
CA GLN A 33 3.85 -3.34 -5.97
C GLN A 33 3.60 -1.89 -6.41
N ALA A 34 2.42 -1.34 -6.15
CA ALA A 34 2.00 -0.05 -6.69
C ALA A 34 2.29 1.15 -5.78
N ILE A 35 2.20 0.99 -4.45
CA ILE A 35 2.21 2.15 -3.54
C ILE A 35 3.55 2.90 -3.59
N VAL A 36 4.69 2.21 -3.56
CA VAL A 36 5.99 2.90 -3.55
C VAL A 36 6.24 3.68 -4.85
N PRO A 37 6.08 3.11 -6.05
CA PRO A 37 6.20 3.89 -7.29
C PRO A 37 5.26 5.09 -7.35
N LEU A 38 4.03 4.95 -6.85
CA LEU A 38 3.06 6.05 -6.77
C LEU A 38 3.52 7.16 -5.82
N LEU A 39 4.06 6.80 -4.64
CA LEU A 39 4.62 7.77 -3.70
C LEU A 39 5.87 8.49 -4.25
N GLU A 40 6.61 7.83 -5.16
CA GLU A 40 7.72 8.43 -5.89
C GLU A 40 7.28 9.33 -7.07
N GLY A 41 5.97 9.47 -7.30
CA GLY A 41 5.40 10.30 -8.37
C GLY A 41 5.51 9.69 -9.76
N LYS A 42 5.66 8.36 -9.87
CA LYS A 42 5.74 7.65 -11.14
C LYS A 42 4.35 7.27 -11.65
N ASP A 43 4.19 7.28 -12.97
CA ASP A 43 3.04 6.66 -13.61
C ASP A 43 3.12 5.13 -13.49
N VAL A 44 1.99 4.50 -13.15
CA VAL A 44 1.89 3.05 -12.95
C VAL A 44 0.72 2.49 -13.74
N ILE A 45 0.95 1.40 -14.47
CA ILE A 45 -0.10 0.55 -15.02
C ILE A 45 -0.19 -0.70 -14.14
N GLY A 46 -1.33 -0.89 -13.48
CA GLY A 46 -1.60 -2.05 -12.63
C GLY A 46 -2.65 -2.98 -13.24
N GLN A 47 -2.43 -4.29 -13.13
CA GLN A 47 -3.42 -5.31 -13.46
C GLN A 47 -3.67 -6.18 -12.23
N ALA A 48 -4.91 -6.19 -11.75
CA ALA A 48 -5.34 -6.99 -10.61
C ALA A 48 -6.80 -7.42 -10.77
N GLN A 49 -7.22 -8.45 -10.04
CA GLN A 49 -8.61 -8.86 -9.99
C GLN A 49 -9.40 -7.91 -9.07
N THR A 50 -10.67 -7.64 -9.38
CA THR A 50 -11.54 -6.87 -8.50
C THR A 50 -11.62 -7.51 -7.11
N GLY A 51 -11.57 -6.68 -6.06
CA GLY A 51 -11.65 -7.14 -4.67
C GLY A 51 -10.32 -7.61 -4.05
N THR A 52 -9.20 -7.48 -4.76
CA THR A 52 -7.87 -7.81 -4.22
C THR A 52 -7.25 -6.69 -3.38
N GLY A 53 -8.00 -5.62 -3.08
CA GLY A 53 -7.51 -4.49 -2.29
C GLY A 53 -6.67 -3.50 -3.07
#